data_AF-A0A3R7MHG9-F1
#
_entry.id   AF-A0A3R7MHG9-F1
#
_cell.length_a   1.000
_cell.length_b   1.000
_cell.length_c   1.000
_cell.angle_alpha   90.00
_cell.angle_beta   90.00
_cell.angle_gamma   90.00
#
_symmetry.space_group_name_H-M   'P 1'
#
loop_
_entity.id
_entity.type
_entity.pdbx_description
1 polymer ?
#
loop_
_entity_poly.entity_id
_entity_poly.type
_entity_poly.pdbx_seq_one_letter_code
_entity_poly.pdbx_strand_id
1 'polypeptide(L)'
;MSSFNPDAPVFIPTFLRQSVSNGMGAEEGGCAPSAPHRERPLVFLIFGCRGAGKTTQSERLAKEHNLLRISSGNIYIEGKQPFVELRRILLEEFGEGKERRFNGVVLDRFVANSEFDAFYIQSALDAVKLPVPFVFVLAIDPALAAERAGLRGDNKVAHQHWRAIEQKAQAVTANTVYAPIGCLKTIRVTKERTAEDVFAEIESTIQTQLPANPESIKLRPAARREAKGMKLIDNYETYIELVVDVHAAVGNVSGRKDTAPLSTIGAYLDKEYFSFGHKNLRSLLSTFHVTLKADGQRYLFVKHKRYGYIGFPAAFTHCYDVNKLFEGVELSCEVSPEAQKFITDKQHDRPVEILFDTELVIHEGNPVFYVLDYLYLGGLEGKQMRFESRLKVLRDFFGRLAPVTQVIALKDYVPINMLRTLVPKWEEAHIPIDGLVFQHGDVYKIGRDKFLVKWKPVEHCTVDFRLANGVLEGDQWNFELMVTDDISGNGGFGEIPYEGASTTIPAAVVEENHLCNGIIVELALLRGQGATEGEKSPAATRWSFRGVRNDKPSPNKYSIVKKIVELKHLSLEELVELTERVPFYGST
;
A
#
# COMPACT_ATOMS: atom_id res chain seq x y z
N MET A 1 30.94 -16.81 -3.01
CA MET A 1 30.23 -17.90 -3.71
C MET A 1 28.74 -17.63 -3.57
N SER A 2 28.20 -16.70 -4.37
CA SER A 2 27.45 -16.93 -5.63
C SER A 2 26.10 -17.63 -5.41
N SER A 3 25.13 -16.87 -4.90
CA SER A 3 23.70 -17.17 -4.99
C SER A 3 23.04 -16.28 -6.04
N PHE A 4 23.67 -16.18 -7.22
CA PHE A 4 23.03 -15.61 -8.39
C PHE A 4 22.11 -16.69 -8.95
N ASN A 5 20.79 -16.49 -8.87
CA ASN A 5 19.82 -17.33 -9.55
C ASN A 5 19.33 -16.59 -10.81
N PRO A 6 19.96 -16.84 -11.98
CA PRO A 6 19.54 -16.24 -13.24
C PRO A 6 18.15 -16.71 -13.71
N ASP A 7 17.58 -17.73 -13.09
CA ASP A 7 16.31 -18.37 -13.47
C ASP A 7 15.12 -17.89 -12.62
N ALA A 8 15.26 -16.80 -11.86
CA ALA A 8 14.16 -16.21 -11.10
C ALA A 8 13.00 -15.85 -12.04
N PRO A 9 11.76 -16.31 -11.77
CA PRO A 9 10.66 -16.19 -12.71
C PRO A 9 10.29 -14.72 -12.97
N VAL A 10 10.12 -14.44 -14.27
CA VAL A 10 9.78 -13.13 -14.83
C VAL A 10 8.49 -12.57 -14.21
N PHE A 11 8.55 -11.38 -13.62
CA PHE A 11 7.38 -10.58 -13.26
C PHE A 11 7.26 -9.37 -14.20
N ILE A 12 6.19 -9.35 -14.99
CA ILE A 12 5.85 -8.27 -15.92
C ILE A 12 4.48 -7.72 -15.51
N PRO A 13 4.39 -6.44 -15.08
CA PRO A 13 3.12 -5.74 -15.03
C PRO A 13 2.48 -5.70 -16.42
N THR A 14 1.25 -6.22 -16.54
CA THR A 14 0.55 -6.55 -17.80
C THR A 14 0.37 -5.41 -18.83
N PHE A 15 0.70 -4.15 -18.51
CA PHE A 15 0.39 -2.97 -19.33
C PHE A 15 1.60 -2.37 -20.09
N LEU A 16 2.80 -2.96 -19.96
CA LEU A 16 3.99 -2.57 -20.74
C LEU A 16 4.24 -3.45 -21.97
N ARG A 17 3.34 -4.38 -22.27
CA ARG A 17 3.43 -5.18 -23.50
C ARG A 17 2.84 -4.40 -24.67
N GLN A 18 3.69 -3.81 -25.51
CA GLN A 18 3.37 -3.56 -26.92
C GLN A 18 4.64 -3.56 -27.79
N SER A 19 4.47 -4.03 -29.02
CA SER A 19 5.48 -4.40 -30.01
C SER A 19 6.34 -3.25 -30.50
N VAL A 20 7.63 -3.56 -30.67
CA VAL A 20 8.69 -2.70 -31.18
C VAL A 20 8.43 -2.27 -32.63
N SER A 21 8.62 -0.98 -32.91
CA SER A 21 9.12 -0.53 -34.20
C SER A 21 10.43 0.23 -33.98
N ASN A 22 11.49 -0.28 -34.60
CA ASN A 22 12.86 0.25 -34.52
C ASN A 22 12.97 1.66 -35.11
N GLY A 23 13.84 2.48 -34.52
CA GLY A 23 14.35 3.70 -35.12
C GLY A 23 15.68 4.10 -34.46
N MET A 24 16.80 3.70 -35.07
CA MET A 24 18.15 4.17 -34.76
C MET A 24 18.39 5.60 -35.25
N GLY A 25 19.27 6.35 -34.57
CA GLY A 25 19.89 7.57 -35.08
C GLY A 25 20.82 8.23 -34.05
N ALA A 26 22.14 8.18 -34.34
CA ALA A 26 23.28 8.85 -33.67
C ALA A 26 23.20 10.40 -33.79
N GLU A 27 24.02 11.29 -33.19
CA GLU A 27 25.45 11.24 -32.85
C GLU A 27 25.86 12.48 -31.99
N GLU A 28 26.98 12.32 -31.32
CA GLU A 28 27.95 13.14 -30.55
C GLU A 28 27.93 14.69 -30.41
N GLY A 29 28.40 15.14 -29.22
CA GLY A 29 28.81 16.52 -28.89
C GLY A 29 29.56 16.58 -27.55
N GLY A 30 30.88 16.49 -27.60
CA GLY A 30 31.79 16.27 -26.47
C GLY A 30 32.03 17.50 -25.56
N CYS A 31 32.06 17.24 -24.26
CA CYS A 31 32.80 18.03 -23.27
C CYS A 31 33.53 16.99 -22.40
N ALA A 32 34.83 17.16 -22.17
CA ALA A 32 35.67 16.15 -21.55
C ALA A 32 35.19 15.85 -20.10
N PRO A 33 34.96 14.58 -19.73
CA PRO A 33 34.50 14.22 -18.39
C PRO A 33 35.59 14.52 -17.35
N SER A 34 35.18 15.14 -16.24
CA SER A 34 36.01 15.35 -15.07
C SER A 34 36.55 14.00 -14.54
N ALA A 35 37.85 13.96 -14.23
CA ALA A 35 38.52 12.75 -13.76
C ALA A 35 37.86 12.21 -12.48
N PRO A 36 37.81 10.88 -12.28
CA PRO A 36 36.97 10.35 -11.22
C PRO A 36 37.49 10.65 -9.80
N HIS A 37 36.73 11.40 -9.00
CA HIS A 37 36.98 11.68 -7.59
C HIS A 37 36.60 10.48 -6.73
N ARG A 38 37.55 9.56 -6.55
CA ARG A 38 37.34 8.26 -5.85
C ARG A 38 36.94 8.38 -4.37
N GLU A 39 37.29 9.48 -3.71
CA GLU A 39 37.19 9.61 -2.25
C GLU A 39 35.81 10.05 -1.75
N ARG A 40 34.91 10.55 -2.62
CA ARG A 40 33.56 11.01 -2.24
C ARG A 40 32.55 10.71 -3.35
N PRO A 41 31.97 9.50 -3.39
CA PRO A 41 31.02 9.16 -4.43
C PRO A 41 29.72 9.98 -4.32
N LEU A 42 29.19 10.44 -5.46
CA LEU A 42 27.96 11.22 -5.53
C LEU A 42 26.76 10.32 -5.86
N VAL A 43 25.70 10.42 -5.07
CA VAL A 43 24.45 9.67 -5.32
C VAL A 43 23.29 10.64 -5.36
N PHE A 44 22.64 10.74 -6.52
CA PHE A 44 21.48 11.62 -6.70
C PHE A 44 20.21 10.82 -7.00
N LEU A 45 19.08 11.31 -6.51
CA LEU A 45 17.75 10.78 -6.83
C LEU A 45 16.84 11.94 -7.22
N ILE A 46 16.14 11.82 -8.36
CA ILE A 46 15.28 12.90 -8.87
C ILE A 46 13.80 12.51 -8.80
N PHE A 47 13.02 13.34 -8.12
CA PHE A 47 11.57 13.26 -7.99
C PHE A 47 10.88 14.39 -8.76
N GLY A 48 9.57 14.21 -8.98
CA GLY A 48 8.73 15.18 -9.67
C GLY A 48 7.70 14.49 -10.56
N CYS A 49 6.69 15.22 -11.01
CA CYS A 49 5.69 14.65 -11.90
C CYS A 49 6.20 14.53 -13.36
N ARG A 50 5.37 14.03 -14.27
CA ARG A 50 5.68 14.10 -15.71
C ARG A 50 5.61 15.56 -16.18
N GLY A 51 6.49 15.94 -17.11
CA GLY A 51 6.63 17.34 -17.55
C GLY A 51 7.56 18.19 -16.67
N ALA A 52 7.95 17.71 -15.48
CA ALA A 52 8.88 18.41 -14.59
C ALA A 52 10.34 18.43 -15.07
N GLY A 53 10.70 17.57 -16.04
CA GLY A 53 12.06 17.52 -16.61
C GLY A 53 13.03 16.55 -15.92
N LYS A 54 12.56 15.62 -15.07
CA LYS A 54 13.39 14.67 -14.32
C LYS A 54 14.50 14.01 -15.15
N THR A 55 14.10 13.35 -16.25
CA THR A 55 15.02 12.61 -17.12
C THR A 55 16.08 13.53 -17.73
N THR A 56 15.68 14.71 -18.20
CA THR A 56 16.60 15.73 -18.73
C THR A 56 17.62 16.17 -17.69
N GLN A 57 17.19 16.43 -16.45
CA GLN A 57 18.11 16.80 -15.38
C GLN A 57 19.03 15.64 -14.95
N SER A 58 18.52 14.40 -14.95
CA SER A 58 19.35 13.22 -14.66
C SER A 58 20.45 12.98 -15.70
N GLU A 59 20.16 13.22 -16.99
CA GLU A 59 21.14 13.09 -18.06
C GLU A 59 22.23 14.16 -17.98
N ARG A 60 21.85 15.39 -17.62
CA ARG A 60 22.81 16.48 -17.40
C ARG A 60 23.72 16.22 -16.21
N LEU A 61 23.15 15.81 -15.06
CA LEU A 61 23.94 15.43 -13.88
C LEU A 61 24.92 14.29 -14.19
N ALA A 62 24.46 13.28 -14.94
CA ALA A 62 25.32 12.16 -15.34
C ALA A 62 26.52 12.62 -16.19
N LYS A 63 26.29 13.52 -17.14
CA LYS A 63 27.35 14.06 -17.99
C LYS A 63 28.33 14.96 -17.22
N GLU A 64 27.80 15.92 -16.46
CA GLU A 64 28.62 16.95 -15.79
C GLU A 64 29.50 16.37 -14.67
N HIS A 65 28.95 15.44 -13.89
CA HIS A 65 29.64 14.83 -12.75
C HIS A 65 30.25 13.46 -13.06
N ASN A 66 30.21 12.99 -14.32
CA ASN A 66 30.61 11.64 -14.72
C ASN A 66 29.96 10.55 -13.84
N LEU A 67 28.62 10.56 -13.76
CA LEU A 67 27.83 9.60 -12.99
C LEU A 67 27.20 8.55 -13.89
N LEU A 68 27.05 7.35 -13.36
CA LEU A 68 26.24 6.32 -13.99
C LEU A 68 24.76 6.65 -13.81
N ARG A 69 24.08 6.93 -14.91
CA ARG A 69 22.62 7.09 -14.91
C ARG A 69 21.94 5.73 -14.96
N ILE A 70 21.09 5.46 -13.97
CA ILE A 70 20.25 4.26 -13.96
C ILE A 70 18.79 4.74 -13.93
N SER A 71 17.98 4.26 -14.87
CA SER A 71 16.56 4.60 -14.96
C SER A 71 15.69 3.36 -14.76
N SER A 72 14.84 3.35 -13.75
CA SER A 72 13.87 2.26 -13.54
C SER A 72 12.92 2.13 -14.73
N GLY A 73 12.61 3.25 -15.42
CA GLY A 73 11.75 3.27 -16.59
C GLY A 73 12.25 2.37 -17.72
N ASN A 74 13.56 2.36 -17.98
CA ASN A 74 14.18 1.49 -19.00
C ASN A 74 14.14 0.03 -18.55
N ILE A 75 14.44 -0.23 -17.28
CA ILE A 75 14.42 -1.58 -16.70
C ILE A 75 13.02 -2.20 -16.78
N TYR A 76 11.99 -1.39 -16.53
CA TYR A 76 10.60 -1.81 -16.68
C TYR A 76 10.24 -2.14 -18.14
N ILE A 77 10.73 -1.38 -19.11
CA ILE A 77 10.51 -1.65 -20.55
C ILE A 77 11.11 -3.01 -20.95
N GLU A 78 12.25 -3.38 -20.37
CA GLU A 78 12.90 -4.67 -20.58
C GLU A 78 12.21 -5.83 -19.84
N GLY A 79 11.16 -5.56 -19.05
CA GLY A 79 10.45 -6.59 -18.28
C GLY A 79 11.25 -7.13 -17.09
N LYS A 80 12.21 -6.35 -16.59
CA LYS A 80 13.09 -6.72 -15.47
C LYS A 80 12.62 -6.10 -14.15
N GLN A 81 13.15 -6.65 -13.04
CA GLN A 81 12.91 -6.12 -11.71
C GLN A 81 13.85 -4.93 -11.40
N PRO A 82 13.32 -3.73 -11.09
CA PRO A 82 14.10 -2.51 -10.97
C PRO A 82 15.20 -2.61 -9.91
N PHE A 83 14.88 -3.10 -8.71
CA PHE A 83 15.86 -3.12 -7.61
C PHE A 83 16.84 -4.29 -7.73
N VAL A 84 16.44 -5.41 -8.34
CA VAL A 84 17.36 -6.52 -8.69
C VAL A 84 18.40 -6.03 -9.69
N GLU A 85 17.93 -5.36 -10.74
CA GLU A 85 18.79 -4.85 -11.81
C GLU A 85 19.67 -3.69 -11.31
N LEU A 86 19.13 -2.81 -10.46
CA LEU A 86 19.93 -1.78 -9.79
C LEU A 86 21.10 -2.40 -9.03
N ARG A 87 20.84 -3.40 -8.18
CA ARG A 87 21.89 -4.08 -7.42
C ARG A 87 22.91 -4.75 -8.32
N ARG A 88 22.46 -5.43 -9.39
CA ARG A 88 23.34 -6.07 -10.38
C ARG A 88 24.28 -5.05 -11.04
N ILE A 89 23.72 -3.96 -11.58
CA ILE A 89 24.48 -2.89 -12.23
C ILE A 89 25.47 -2.25 -11.25
N LEU A 90 25.04 -1.98 -10.02
CA LEU A 90 25.91 -1.41 -9.00
C LEU A 90 27.10 -2.33 -8.67
N LEU A 91 26.86 -3.64 -8.50
CA LEU A 91 27.93 -4.61 -8.24
C LEU A 91 28.93 -4.72 -9.41
N GLU A 92 28.46 -4.59 -10.65
CA GLU A 92 29.30 -4.62 -11.84
C GLU A 92 30.23 -3.41 -11.94
N GLU A 93 29.73 -2.22 -11.58
CA GLU A 93 30.46 -0.94 -11.75
C GLU A 93 31.23 -0.49 -10.51
N PHE A 94 30.75 -0.83 -9.30
CA PHE A 94 31.27 -0.36 -8.02
C PHE A 94 31.69 -1.49 -7.06
N GLY A 95 31.57 -2.75 -7.46
CA GLY A 95 31.94 -3.90 -6.64
C GLY A 95 33.44 -3.96 -6.28
N GLU A 96 33.77 -4.75 -5.24
CA GLU A 96 35.14 -4.90 -4.77
C GLU A 96 36.07 -5.47 -5.86
N GLY A 97 37.24 -4.86 -6.03
CA GLY A 97 38.24 -5.27 -7.03
C GLY A 97 37.97 -4.78 -8.47
N LYS A 98 36.96 -3.93 -8.70
CA LYS A 98 36.70 -3.29 -9.99
C LYS A 98 37.32 -1.89 -10.07
N GLU A 99 37.78 -1.51 -11.27
CA GLU A 99 38.18 -0.13 -11.52
C GLU A 99 36.94 0.76 -11.66
N ARG A 100 36.78 1.73 -10.74
CA ARG A 100 35.66 2.68 -10.79
C ARG A 100 35.78 3.59 -12.02
N ARG A 101 34.82 3.45 -12.93
CA ARG A 101 34.66 4.30 -14.14
C ARG A 101 33.89 5.60 -13.88
N PHE A 102 33.00 5.57 -12.89
CA PHE A 102 32.07 6.65 -12.58
C PHE A 102 32.32 7.21 -11.17
N ASN A 103 31.96 8.48 -10.97
CA ASN A 103 32.01 9.18 -9.69
C ASN A 103 30.88 8.80 -8.74
N GLY A 104 29.94 8.00 -9.19
CA GLY A 104 28.76 7.61 -8.45
C GLY A 104 27.58 7.45 -9.40
N VAL A 105 26.37 7.66 -8.90
CA VAL A 105 25.14 7.32 -9.64
C VAL A 105 24.09 8.42 -9.57
N VAL A 106 23.27 8.51 -10.62
CA VAL A 106 22.01 9.26 -10.60
C VAL A 106 20.87 8.31 -10.94
N LEU A 107 19.90 8.24 -10.02
CA LEU A 107 18.75 7.36 -10.08
C LEU A 107 17.53 8.13 -10.62
N ASP A 108 16.99 7.65 -11.73
CA ASP A 108 15.80 8.20 -12.39
C ASP A 108 14.59 7.26 -12.18
N ARG A 109 13.53 7.77 -11.53
CA ARG A 109 12.22 7.08 -11.31
C ARG A 109 12.21 5.84 -10.41
N PHE A 110 13.18 5.64 -9.53
CA PHE A 110 13.24 4.42 -8.70
C PHE A 110 12.20 4.33 -7.57
N VAL A 111 11.55 5.43 -7.19
CA VAL A 111 10.43 5.43 -6.23
C VAL A 111 9.12 5.50 -7.00
N ALA A 112 8.39 4.39 -7.01
CA ALA A 112 7.23 4.19 -7.86
C ALA A 112 6.00 3.64 -7.12
N ASN A 113 6.20 2.81 -6.10
CA ASN A 113 5.11 2.08 -5.46
C ASN A 113 4.83 2.59 -4.03
N SER A 114 5.88 2.78 -3.24
CA SER A 114 5.77 3.24 -1.86
C SER A 114 7.07 3.83 -1.34
N GLU A 115 6.99 4.44 -0.16
CA GLU A 115 8.14 4.91 0.60
C GLU A 115 9.17 3.83 0.92
N PHE A 116 8.77 2.56 0.91
CA PHE A 116 9.68 1.45 1.17
C PHE A 116 10.66 1.19 0.02
N ASP A 117 10.38 1.72 -1.18
CA ASP A 117 11.31 1.70 -2.31
C ASP A 117 12.65 2.37 -1.94
N ALA A 118 12.64 3.36 -1.04
CA ALA A 118 13.86 3.99 -0.54
C ALA A 118 14.77 3.03 0.23
N PHE A 119 14.21 2.06 0.97
CA PHE A 119 15.02 1.07 1.70
C PHE A 119 15.61 0.03 0.75
N TYR A 120 14.89 -0.36 -0.30
CA TYR A 120 15.44 -1.25 -1.34
C TYR A 120 16.55 -0.56 -2.13
N ILE A 121 16.40 0.74 -2.45
CA ILE A 121 17.46 1.56 -3.04
C ILE A 121 18.68 1.59 -2.10
N GLN A 122 18.46 1.90 -0.82
CA GLN A 122 19.56 2.00 0.15
C GLN A 122 20.28 0.67 0.33
N SER A 123 19.56 -0.45 0.41
CA SER A 123 20.13 -1.80 0.50
C SER A 123 21.03 -2.12 -0.70
N ALA A 124 20.62 -1.73 -1.92
CA ALA A 124 21.43 -1.90 -3.12
C ALA A 124 22.69 -1.01 -3.12
N LEU A 125 22.60 0.22 -2.62
CA LEU A 125 23.74 1.15 -2.48
C LEU A 125 24.72 0.69 -1.40
N ASP A 126 24.23 0.23 -0.26
CA ASP A 126 25.02 -0.28 0.86
C ASP A 126 25.87 -1.48 0.45
N ALA A 127 25.35 -2.34 -0.44
CA ALA A 127 26.07 -3.50 -0.97
C ALA A 127 27.36 -3.14 -1.72
N VAL A 128 27.49 -1.89 -2.18
CA VAL A 128 28.68 -1.36 -2.87
C VAL A 128 29.28 -0.13 -2.16
N LYS A 129 28.92 0.08 -0.89
CA LYS A 129 29.42 1.17 -0.04
C LYS A 129 29.20 2.57 -0.65
N LEU A 130 28.03 2.78 -1.26
CA LEU A 130 27.61 4.11 -1.75
C LEU A 130 26.70 4.80 -0.70
N PRO A 131 26.78 6.14 -0.55
CA PRO A 131 26.04 6.88 0.47
C PRO A 131 24.54 6.99 0.17
N VAL A 132 23.79 7.48 1.16
CA VAL A 132 22.38 7.84 1.00
C VAL A 132 22.21 8.87 -0.13
N PRO A 133 21.21 8.72 -1.02
CA PRO A 133 20.96 9.68 -2.09
C PRO A 133 20.67 11.09 -1.58
N PHE A 134 21.26 12.09 -2.25
CA PHE A 134 20.80 13.47 -2.18
C PHE A 134 19.67 13.69 -3.19
N VAL A 135 18.51 14.10 -2.71
CA VAL A 135 17.24 14.03 -3.44
C VAL A 135 16.80 15.41 -3.90
N PHE A 136 16.53 15.54 -5.19
CA PHE A 136 15.95 16.73 -5.80
C PHE A 136 14.49 16.49 -6.18
N VAL A 137 13.56 17.26 -5.62
CA VAL A 137 12.15 17.32 -6.05
C VAL A 137 11.98 18.48 -7.00
N LEU A 138 11.63 18.17 -8.26
CA LEU A 138 11.25 19.18 -9.25
C LEU A 138 9.76 19.50 -9.08
N ALA A 139 9.48 20.55 -8.31
CA ALA A 139 8.13 21.02 -8.03
C ALA A 139 7.63 21.91 -9.16
N ILE A 140 6.64 21.43 -9.91
CA ILE A 140 6.05 22.12 -11.05
C ILE A 140 4.54 22.28 -10.84
N ASP A 141 3.99 23.37 -11.37
CA ASP A 141 2.55 23.57 -11.42
C ASP A 141 1.85 22.43 -12.20
N PRO A 142 0.74 21.84 -11.68
CA PRO A 142 0.05 20.73 -12.34
C PRO A 142 -0.45 21.05 -13.76
N ALA A 143 -0.94 22.26 -14.01
CA ALA A 143 -1.44 22.64 -15.34
C ALA A 143 -0.28 22.75 -16.33
N LEU A 144 0.84 23.37 -15.92
CA LEU A 144 2.06 23.43 -16.73
C LEU A 144 2.65 22.03 -16.98
N ALA A 145 2.61 21.15 -15.97
CA ALA A 145 3.06 19.77 -16.10
C ALA A 145 2.22 19.00 -17.13
N ALA A 146 0.90 19.16 -17.08
CA ALA A 146 -0.03 18.54 -18.03
C ALA A 146 0.13 19.09 -19.45
N GLU A 147 0.35 20.40 -19.60
CA GLU A 147 0.66 21.06 -20.88
C GLU A 147 1.94 20.47 -21.49
N ARG A 148 3.04 20.46 -20.73
CA ARG A 148 4.34 19.92 -21.17
C ARG A 148 4.28 18.42 -21.49
N ALA A 149 3.50 17.65 -20.72
CA ALA A 149 3.29 16.23 -20.99
C ALA A 149 2.42 16.01 -22.25
N GLY A 150 1.41 16.86 -22.47
CA GLY A 150 0.55 16.83 -23.65
C GLY A 150 1.33 17.06 -24.95
N LEU A 151 2.23 18.05 -24.96
CA LEU A 151 3.10 18.35 -26.11
C LEU A 151 3.98 17.16 -26.55
N ARG A 152 4.25 16.20 -25.66
CA ARG A 152 5.06 15.01 -25.93
C ARG A 152 4.23 13.78 -26.31
N GLY A 153 2.92 13.92 -26.48
CA GLY A 153 2.01 12.78 -26.71
C GLY A 153 1.89 11.84 -25.51
N ASP A 154 2.28 12.33 -24.32
CA ASP A 154 2.43 11.51 -23.13
C ASP A 154 1.18 11.50 -22.26
N ASN A 155 0.08 12.17 -22.63
CA ASN A 155 -1.18 12.17 -21.87
C ASN A 155 -2.07 10.96 -22.21
N LYS A 156 -1.57 9.75 -21.92
CA LYS A 156 -2.36 8.52 -22.04
C LYS A 156 -3.17 8.28 -20.77
N VAL A 157 -4.50 8.25 -20.90
CA VAL A 157 -5.46 8.01 -19.78
C VAL A 157 -5.14 6.71 -19.03
N ALA A 158 -4.76 5.65 -19.76
CA ALA A 158 -4.39 4.35 -19.18
C ALA A 158 -3.21 4.41 -18.18
N HIS A 159 -2.42 5.49 -18.15
CA HIS A 159 -1.27 5.66 -17.25
C HIS A 159 -1.51 6.67 -16.12
N GLN A 160 -2.68 7.30 -16.02
CA GLN A 160 -2.96 8.32 -15.01
C GLN A 160 -2.89 7.75 -13.59
N HIS A 161 -3.48 6.57 -13.36
CA HIS A 161 -3.44 5.87 -12.08
C HIS A 161 -2.00 5.66 -11.57
N TRP A 162 -1.13 5.12 -12.41
CA TRP A 162 0.26 4.87 -12.05
C TRP A 162 1.05 6.15 -11.75
N ARG A 163 0.75 7.24 -12.46
CA ARG A 163 1.36 8.54 -12.17
C ARG A 163 0.94 9.08 -10.82
N ALA A 164 -0.33 8.91 -10.45
CA ALA A 164 -0.83 9.32 -9.14
C ALA A 164 -0.18 8.48 -8.02
N ILE A 165 0.00 7.16 -8.23
CA ILE A 165 0.74 6.31 -7.29
C ILE A 165 2.20 6.76 -7.18
N GLU A 166 2.90 6.94 -8.31
CA GLU A 166 4.30 7.38 -8.34
C GLU A 166 4.47 8.74 -7.63
N GLN A 167 3.63 9.72 -7.94
CA GLN A 167 3.67 11.04 -7.30
C GLN A 167 3.44 10.94 -5.79
N LYS A 168 2.45 10.17 -5.36
CA LYS A 168 2.18 9.94 -3.94
C LYS A 168 3.39 9.27 -3.27
N ALA A 169 3.92 8.20 -3.86
CA ALA A 169 5.09 7.50 -3.34
C ALA A 169 6.27 8.47 -3.20
N GLN A 170 6.58 9.27 -4.22
CA GLN A 170 7.66 10.26 -4.19
C GLN A 170 7.42 11.35 -3.12
N ALA A 171 6.21 11.87 -2.99
CA ALA A 171 5.87 12.87 -1.99
C ALA A 171 6.02 12.34 -0.56
N VAL A 172 5.46 11.14 -0.28
CA VAL A 172 5.59 10.48 1.03
C VAL A 172 7.05 10.18 1.32
N THR A 173 7.80 9.64 0.35
CA THR A 173 9.23 9.32 0.51
C THR A 173 10.07 10.56 0.78
N ALA A 174 9.85 11.63 0.02
CA ALA A 174 10.54 12.90 0.20
C ALA A 174 10.37 13.40 1.63
N ASN A 175 9.13 13.47 2.11
CA ASN A 175 8.80 14.07 3.41
C ASN A 175 9.15 13.16 4.59
N THR A 176 8.90 11.85 4.49
CA THR A 176 9.04 10.93 5.63
C THR A 176 10.42 10.28 5.74
N VAL A 177 11.15 10.16 4.62
CA VAL A 177 12.44 9.46 4.57
C VAL A 177 13.61 10.43 4.43
N TYR A 178 13.59 11.31 3.42
CA TYR A 178 14.75 12.11 3.05
C TYR A 178 14.80 13.51 3.69
N ALA A 179 13.66 14.18 3.90
CA ALA A 179 13.61 15.48 4.55
C ALA A 179 14.17 15.46 5.98
N PRO A 180 13.83 14.48 6.84
CA PRO A 180 14.30 14.48 8.23
C PRO A 180 15.81 14.28 8.36
N ILE A 181 16.47 13.75 7.35
CA ILE A 181 17.93 13.54 7.34
C ILE A 181 18.68 14.64 6.57
N GLY A 182 17.99 15.69 6.13
CA GLY A 182 18.59 16.84 5.45
C GLY A 182 19.01 16.57 4.00
N CYS A 183 18.62 15.44 3.41
CA CYS A 183 18.98 15.05 2.05
C CYS A 183 17.95 15.47 0.99
N LEU A 184 16.90 16.20 1.35
CA LEU A 184 15.86 16.65 0.41
C LEU A 184 16.06 18.12 0.01
N LYS A 185 15.97 18.41 -1.28
CA LYS A 185 15.91 19.76 -1.84
C LYS A 185 14.80 19.87 -2.88
N THR A 186 14.01 20.94 -2.77
CA THR A 186 12.91 21.21 -3.70
C THR A 186 13.29 22.36 -4.61
N ILE A 187 13.19 22.15 -5.92
CA ILE A 187 13.48 23.15 -6.94
C ILE A 187 12.19 23.48 -7.67
N ARG A 188 11.85 24.76 -7.70
CA ARG A 188 10.61 25.23 -8.33
C ARG A 188 10.79 25.40 -9.84
N VAL A 189 9.96 24.69 -10.60
CA VAL A 189 9.91 24.77 -12.06
C VAL A 189 8.70 25.62 -12.44
N THR A 190 8.97 26.79 -13.05
CA THR A 190 7.94 27.70 -13.56
C THR A 190 7.95 27.73 -15.09
N LYS A 191 7.01 28.47 -15.70
CA LYS A 191 6.88 28.56 -17.15
C LYS A 191 8.05 29.34 -17.77
N GLU A 192 8.56 30.33 -17.04
CA GLU A 192 9.62 31.26 -17.45
C GLU A 192 11.01 30.62 -17.34
N ARG A 193 11.16 29.58 -16.51
CA ARG A 193 12.44 28.90 -16.30
C ARG A 193 12.69 27.84 -17.36
N THR A 194 13.84 27.95 -18.02
CA THR A 194 14.37 26.96 -18.95
C THR A 194 14.91 25.72 -18.21
N ALA A 195 15.24 24.67 -18.96
CA ALA A 195 15.87 23.48 -18.38
C ALA A 195 17.27 23.80 -17.82
N GLU A 196 17.96 24.76 -18.44
CA GLU A 196 19.25 25.32 -18.04
C GLU A 196 19.15 26.04 -16.69
N ASP A 197 18.13 26.88 -16.51
CA ASP A 197 17.93 27.63 -15.25
C ASP A 197 17.68 26.68 -14.07
N VAL A 198 16.93 25.59 -14.31
CA VAL A 198 16.69 24.56 -13.30
C VAL A 198 17.99 23.81 -12.99
N PHE A 199 18.79 23.47 -14.00
CA PHE A 199 20.07 22.80 -13.81
C PHE A 199 21.08 23.67 -13.06
N ALA A 200 21.14 24.97 -13.34
CA ALA A 200 22.00 25.91 -12.65
C ALA A 200 21.68 26.01 -11.14
N GLU A 201 20.40 25.92 -10.76
CA GLU A 201 20.00 25.85 -9.36
C GLU A 201 20.38 24.52 -8.71
N ILE A 202 20.26 23.40 -9.44
CA ILE A 202 20.76 22.08 -8.97
C ILE A 202 22.25 22.19 -8.66
N GLU A 203 23.05 22.68 -9.60
CA GLU A 203 24.50 22.86 -9.45
C GLU A 203 24.86 23.75 -8.25
N SER A 204 24.22 24.91 -8.15
CA SER A 204 24.40 25.82 -7.01
C SER A 204 24.09 25.12 -5.67
N THR A 205 23.05 24.29 -5.64
CA THR A 205 22.67 23.53 -4.45
C THR A 205 23.70 22.45 -4.11
N ILE A 206 24.22 21.73 -5.12
CA ILE A 206 25.28 20.73 -4.94
C ILE A 206 26.53 21.41 -4.35
N GLN A 207 26.92 22.57 -4.86
CA GLN A 207 28.11 23.30 -4.40
C GLN A 207 27.97 23.83 -2.96
N THR A 208 26.76 24.21 -2.54
CA THR A 208 26.54 24.91 -1.27
C THR A 208 25.99 24.03 -0.15
N GLN A 209 25.29 22.94 -0.47
CA GLN A 209 24.46 22.20 0.49
C GLN A 209 24.71 20.69 0.51
N LEU A 210 25.66 20.18 -0.29
CA LEU A 210 26.01 18.77 -0.23
C LEU A 210 26.66 18.44 1.12
N PRO A 211 26.25 17.37 1.81
CA PRO A 211 26.78 17.06 3.13
C PRO A 211 28.29 16.86 3.13
N ALA A 212 28.99 17.48 4.10
CA ALA A 212 30.44 17.34 4.20
C ALA A 212 30.91 15.90 4.50
N ASN A 213 30.06 15.11 5.17
CA ASN A 213 30.29 13.69 5.46
C ASN A 213 29.05 12.83 5.14
N PRO A 214 28.82 12.47 3.87
CA PRO A 214 27.65 11.70 3.44
C PRO A 214 27.58 10.30 4.06
N GLU A 215 28.71 9.68 4.38
CA GLU A 215 28.78 8.33 4.97
C GLU A 215 28.22 8.26 6.38
N SER A 216 28.19 9.39 7.09
CA SER A 216 27.61 9.47 8.44
C SER A 216 26.08 9.49 8.43
N ILE A 217 25.45 9.78 7.29
CA ILE A 217 24.00 9.89 7.15
C ILE A 217 23.41 8.49 6.95
N LYS A 218 22.37 8.17 7.72
CA LYS A 218 21.61 6.93 7.60
C LYS A 218 20.12 7.21 7.58
N LEU A 219 19.37 6.39 6.86
CA LEU A 219 17.91 6.45 6.89
C LEU A 219 17.41 6.20 8.32
N ARG A 220 16.47 7.03 8.80
CA ARG A 220 15.95 6.94 10.16
C ARG A 220 15.16 5.64 10.36
N PRO A 221 15.33 4.92 11.49
CA PRO A 221 14.52 3.74 11.81
C PRO A 221 13.01 4.02 11.85
N ALA A 222 12.59 5.21 12.31
CA ALA A 222 11.19 5.60 12.37
C ALA A 222 10.46 5.53 11.01
N ALA A 223 11.17 5.77 9.91
CA ALA A 223 10.60 5.68 8.56
C ALA A 223 10.30 4.24 8.12
N ARG A 224 10.88 3.23 8.80
CA ARG A 224 10.65 1.80 8.53
C ARG A 224 9.32 1.30 9.08
N ARG A 225 8.63 2.09 9.91
CA ARG A 225 7.35 1.73 10.56
C ARG A 225 7.38 0.38 11.30
N GLU A 226 8.54 0.05 11.85
CA GLU A 226 8.73 -1.15 12.67
C GLU A 226 8.05 -0.97 14.03
N ALA A 227 7.22 -1.94 14.44
CA ALA A 227 6.81 -2.08 15.83
C ALA A 227 7.83 -2.94 16.60
N LYS A 228 7.71 -2.98 17.93
CA LYS A 228 8.56 -3.80 18.79
C LYS A 228 8.55 -5.26 18.30
N GLY A 229 9.73 -5.85 18.09
CA GLY A 229 9.87 -7.24 17.64
C GLY A 229 9.66 -7.47 16.14
N MET A 230 9.35 -6.43 15.37
CA MET A 230 9.26 -6.48 13.90
C MET A 230 10.51 -5.86 13.28
N LYS A 231 10.99 -6.42 12.17
CA LYS A 231 12.12 -5.89 11.40
C LYS A 231 11.79 -5.90 9.91
N LEU A 232 11.96 -4.77 9.23
CA LEU A 232 11.74 -4.66 7.80
C LEU A 232 12.72 -5.58 7.05
N ILE A 233 12.21 -6.34 6.08
CA ILE A 233 13.03 -7.08 5.12
C ILE A 233 13.37 -6.11 3.98
N ASP A 234 14.55 -5.48 4.07
CA ASP A 234 15.04 -4.48 3.13
C ASP A 234 15.84 -5.08 1.95
N ASN A 235 16.01 -6.41 1.90
CA ASN A 235 16.49 -7.10 0.71
C ASN A 235 15.32 -7.39 -0.24
N TYR A 236 15.32 -6.71 -1.39
CA TYR A 236 14.22 -6.81 -2.36
C TYR A 236 14.06 -8.21 -2.97
N GLU A 237 15.15 -8.92 -3.21
CA GLU A 237 15.08 -10.27 -3.77
C GLU A 237 14.38 -11.25 -2.82
N THR A 238 14.70 -11.17 -1.53
CA THR A 238 14.03 -11.94 -0.47
C THR A 238 12.55 -11.59 -0.39
N TYR A 239 12.22 -10.30 -0.46
CA TYR A 239 10.83 -9.84 -0.49
C TYR A 239 10.06 -10.45 -1.68
N ILE A 240 10.64 -10.43 -2.89
CA ILE A 240 10.01 -11.00 -4.09
C ILE A 240 9.89 -12.53 -4.01
N GLU A 241 10.90 -13.23 -3.48
CA GLU A 241 10.82 -14.68 -3.20
C GLU A 241 9.60 -14.99 -2.32
N LEU A 242 9.48 -14.30 -1.18
CA LEU A 242 8.37 -14.50 -0.26
C LEU A 242 7.01 -14.16 -0.89
N VAL A 243 6.92 -13.10 -1.70
CA VAL A 243 5.70 -12.73 -2.45
C VAL A 243 5.29 -13.86 -3.40
N VAL A 244 6.25 -14.43 -4.14
CA VAL A 244 6.00 -15.55 -5.06
C VAL A 244 5.50 -16.77 -4.30
N ASP A 245 6.11 -17.09 -3.15
CA ASP A 245 5.75 -18.25 -2.33
C ASP A 245 4.36 -18.11 -1.70
N VAL A 246 4.02 -16.92 -1.19
CA VAL A 246 2.66 -16.60 -0.69
C VAL A 246 1.62 -16.81 -1.79
N HIS A 247 1.89 -16.33 -3.01
CA HIS A 247 0.94 -16.50 -4.11
C HIS A 247 0.87 -17.95 -4.60
N ALA A 248 1.98 -18.68 -4.60
CA ALA A 248 1.99 -20.11 -4.89
C ALA A 248 1.15 -20.89 -3.87
N ALA A 249 1.22 -20.52 -2.58
CA ALA A 249 0.46 -21.16 -1.50
C ALA A 249 -1.06 -21.06 -1.70
N VAL A 250 -1.55 -19.99 -2.34
CA VAL A 250 -2.98 -19.84 -2.69
C VAL A 250 -3.31 -20.30 -4.11
N GLY A 251 -2.38 -20.99 -4.79
CA GLY A 251 -2.55 -21.51 -6.16
C GLY A 251 -2.48 -20.43 -7.26
N ASN A 252 -1.97 -19.24 -6.96
CA ASN A 252 -1.77 -18.16 -7.93
C ASN A 252 -0.35 -18.21 -8.53
N VAL A 253 -0.13 -19.12 -9.47
CA VAL A 253 1.19 -19.31 -10.10
C VAL A 253 1.47 -18.35 -11.24
N SER A 254 0.45 -18.00 -12.04
CA SER A 254 0.58 -17.22 -13.28
C SER A 254 -0.18 -15.88 -13.29
N GLY A 255 -0.97 -15.59 -12.25
CA GLY A 255 -1.72 -14.34 -12.14
C GLY A 255 -0.91 -13.19 -11.58
N ARG A 256 -1.59 -12.06 -11.32
CA ARG A 256 -0.99 -10.89 -10.70
C ARG A 256 -0.59 -11.17 -9.25
N LYS A 257 0.58 -10.69 -8.86
CA LYS A 257 1.21 -10.91 -7.54
C LYS A 257 1.56 -9.60 -6.81
N ASP A 258 1.06 -8.48 -7.31
CA ASP A 258 1.27 -7.13 -6.79
C ASP A 258 0.27 -6.73 -5.70
N THR A 259 -0.64 -7.64 -5.33
CA THR A 259 -1.67 -7.39 -4.32
C THR A 259 -1.75 -8.57 -3.37
N ALA A 260 -1.88 -8.29 -2.07
CA ALA A 260 -2.09 -9.34 -1.09
C ALA A 260 -3.31 -10.19 -1.48
N PRO A 261 -3.26 -11.53 -1.37
CA PRO A 261 -4.37 -12.42 -1.69
C PRO A 261 -5.51 -12.37 -0.66
N LEU A 262 -5.82 -11.20 -0.11
CA LEU A 262 -6.80 -11.00 0.95
C LEU A 262 -8.20 -10.73 0.40
N SER A 263 -9.22 -11.09 1.18
CA SER A 263 -10.60 -10.67 0.97
C SER A 263 -10.79 -9.24 1.47
N THR A 264 -11.36 -8.39 0.63
CA THR A 264 -11.64 -6.98 0.97
C THR A 264 -13.14 -6.77 1.15
N ILE A 265 -13.50 -6.04 2.20
CA ILE A 265 -14.87 -5.70 2.56
C ILE A 265 -15.55 -4.98 1.39
N GLY A 266 -16.67 -5.51 0.90
CA GLY A 266 -17.30 -5.01 -0.32
C GLY A 266 -18.51 -4.12 -0.11
N ALA A 267 -19.08 -4.07 1.10
CA ALA A 267 -20.24 -3.24 1.42
C ALA A 267 -20.33 -2.85 2.91
N TYR A 268 -21.14 -1.84 3.18
CA TYR A 268 -21.65 -1.53 4.52
C TYR A 268 -22.97 -2.28 4.73
N LEU A 269 -23.19 -2.72 5.97
CA LEU A 269 -24.48 -3.23 6.41
C LEU A 269 -25.40 -2.05 6.74
N ASP A 270 -26.60 -2.04 6.16
CA ASP A 270 -27.60 -0.98 6.34
C ASP A 270 -29.02 -1.56 6.49
N LYS A 271 -30.03 -0.68 6.62
CA LYS A 271 -31.44 -1.07 6.76
C LYS A 271 -31.96 -1.95 5.61
N GLU A 272 -31.37 -1.89 4.42
CA GLU A 272 -31.88 -2.62 3.24
C GLU A 272 -31.67 -4.13 3.35
N TYR A 273 -30.62 -4.57 4.05
CA TYR A 273 -30.34 -6.00 4.30
C TYR A 273 -31.47 -6.71 5.04
N PHE A 274 -32.21 -5.98 5.88
CA PHE A 274 -33.31 -6.51 6.70
C PHE A 274 -34.68 -6.32 6.04
N SER A 275 -34.75 -5.62 4.91
CA SER A 275 -36.02 -5.29 4.24
C SER A 275 -36.66 -6.50 3.55
N PHE A 276 -37.99 -6.58 3.58
CA PHE A 276 -38.76 -7.65 2.93
C PHE A 276 -38.65 -7.65 1.40
N GLY A 277 -38.31 -6.49 0.80
CA GLY A 277 -38.12 -6.34 -0.64
C GLY A 277 -36.88 -7.06 -1.18
N HIS A 278 -35.92 -7.41 -0.32
CA HIS A 278 -34.64 -8.02 -0.71
C HIS A 278 -34.47 -9.44 -0.13
N LYS A 279 -35.35 -10.38 -0.53
CA LYS A 279 -35.35 -11.78 -0.06
C LYS A 279 -33.98 -12.47 -0.12
N ASN A 280 -33.19 -12.22 -1.16
CA ASN A 280 -31.86 -12.83 -1.33
C ASN A 280 -30.85 -12.35 -0.27
N LEU A 281 -30.84 -11.06 0.06
CA LEU A 281 -29.97 -10.50 1.10
C LEU A 281 -30.37 -11.02 2.47
N ARG A 282 -31.68 -11.09 2.74
CA ARG A 282 -32.19 -11.63 4.01
C ARG A 282 -31.87 -13.11 4.19
N SER A 283 -31.98 -13.91 3.13
CA SER A 283 -31.58 -15.32 3.16
C SER A 283 -30.09 -15.44 3.47
N LEU A 284 -29.25 -14.58 2.87
CA LEU A 284 -27.82 -14.60 3.09
C LEU A 284 -27.43 -14.31 4.55
N LEU A 285 -28.13 -13.37 5.23
CA LEU A 285 -27.90 -13.05 6.65
C LEU A 285 -27.95 -14.28 7.55
N SER A 286 -28.77 -15.28 7.22
CA SER A 286 -28.92 -16.51 8.03
C SER A 286 -27.66 -17.38 8.14
N THR A 287 -26.62 -17.06 7.37
CA THR A 287 -25.33 -17.77 7.36
C THR A 287 -24.20 -16.94 7.98
N PHE A 288 -24.50 -15.74 8.45
CA PHE A 288 -23.49 -14.79 8.86
C PHE A 288 -22.95 -15.10 10.25
N HIS A 289 -21.64 -14.93 10.37
CA HIS A 289 -20.95 -14.82 11.65
C HIS A 289 -20.45 -13.39 11.82
N VAL A 290 -20.35 -12.93 13.06
CA VAL A 290 -20.03 -11.56 13.41
C VAL A 290 -18.87 -11.55 14.39
N THR A 291 -17.96 -10.60 14.20
CA THR A 291 -16.84 -10.31 15.11
C THR A 291 -16.71 -8.80 15.28
N LEU A 292 -16.08 -8.40 16.40
CA LEU A 292 -15.64 -7.03 16.63
C LEU A 292 -14.59 -6.62 15.59
N LYS A 293 -14.74 -5.43 15.02
CA LYS A 293 -13.75 -4.82 14.13
C LYS A 293 -12.76 -4.04 14.98
N ALA A 294 -11.53 -4.54 15.09
CA ALA A 294 -10.51 -3.78 15.78
C ALA A 294 -10.05 -2.63 14.85
N ASP A 295 -9.54 -1.57 15.46
CA ASP A 295 -8.85 -0.51 14.75
C ASP A 295 -7.37 -0.88 14.61
N GLY A 296 -7.11 -1.94 13.85
CA GLY A 296 -5.78 -2.45 13.56
C GLY A 296 -5.42 -2.29 12.09
N GLN A 297 -4.15 -2.55 11.78
CA GLN A 297 -3.71 -2.64 10.40
C GLN A 297 -3.92 -4.07 9.90
N ARG A 298 -4.51 -4.25 8.72
CA ARG A 298 -4.72 -5.59 8.16
C ARG A 298 -3.40 -6.18 7.65
N TYR A 299 -3.12 -7.42 8.03
CA TYR A 299 -1.90 -8.15 7.67
C TYR A 299 -2.24 -9.55 7.16
N LEU A 300 -1.39 -10.04 6.26
CA LEU A 300 -1.27 -11.45 5.95
C LEU A 300 -0.08 -11.99 6.76
N PHE A 301 -0.36 -12.92 7.67
CA PHE A 301 0.66 -13.58 8.50
C PHE A 301 1.08 -14.90 7.87
N VAL A 302 2.39 -15.14 7.81
CA VAL A 302 2.99 -16.28 7.12
C VAL A 302 3.94 -17.01 8.05
N LYS A 303 3.82 -18.34 8.15
CA LYS A 303 4.89 -19.21 8.65
C LYS A 303 5.58 -19.85 7.45
N HIS A 304 6.86 -19.54 7.27
CA HIS A 304 7.70 -19.95 6.15
C HIS A 304 8.81 -20.89 6.63
N LYS A 305 9.04 -22.01 5.95
CA LYS A 305 10.06 -23.02 6.35
C LYS A 305 11.47 -22.43 6.51
N ARG A 306 11.87 -21.56 5.57
CA ARG A 306 13.22 -20.97 5.53
C ARG A 306 13.38 -19.71 6.38
N TYR A 307 12.34 -18.88 6.46
CA TYR A 307 12.42 -17.52 6.98
C TYR A 307 11.66 -17.35 8.31
N GLY A 308 11.01 -18.41 8.80
CA GLY A 308 10.22 -18.40 10.02
C GLY A 308 8.95 -17.57 9.85
N TYR A 309 8.68 -16.63 10.75
CA TYR A 309 7.45 -15.86 10.78
C TYR A 309 7.58 -14.52 10.06
N ILE A 310 6.68 -14.27 9.11
CA ILE A 310 6.67 -13.07 8.25
C ILE A 310 5.30 -12.40 8.30
N GLY A 311 5.29 -11.07 8.39
CA GLY A 311 4.09 -10.25 8.32
C GLY A 311 4.07 -9.37 7.07
N PHE A 312 3.00 -9.48 6.28
CA PHE A 312 2.75 -8.64 5.11
C PHE A 312 1.58 -7.68 5.38
N PRO A 313 1.78 -6.36 5.38
CA PRO A 313 0.66 -5.43 5.39
C PRO A 313 -0.24 -5.63 4.16
N ALA A 314 -1.53 -5.35 4.28
CA ALA A 314 -2.49 -5.50 3.18
C ALA A 314 -2.15 -4.67 1.92
N ALA A 315 -1.39 -3.57 2.07
CA ALA A 315 -0.88 -2.79 0.95
C ALA A 315 0.11 -3.59 0.07
N PHE A 316 0.76 -4.61 0.63
CA PHE A 316 1.61 -5.57 -0.08
C PHE A 316 2.76 -4.93 -0.87
N THR A 317 3.40 -3.92 -0.26
CA THR A 317 4.58 -3.22 -0.82
C THR A 317 5.89 -3.58 -0.12
N HIS A 318 5.80 -4.22 1.04
CA HIS A 318 6.91 -4.61 1.91
C HIS A 318 6.47 -5.73 2.85
N CYS A 319 7.42 -6.32 3.58
CA CYS A 319 7.13 -7.30 4.62
C CYS A 319 8.11 -7.17 5.79
N TYR A 320 7.71 -7.72 6.93
CA TYR A 320 8.50 -7.72 8.16
C TYR A 320 8.83 -9.14 8.57
N ASP A 321 10.08 -9.34 8.98
CA ASP A 321 10.48 -10.44 9.85
C ASP A 321 9.88 -10.19 11.24
N VAL A 322 9.08 -11.13 11.71
CA VAL A 322 8.42 -11.06 13.03
C VAL A 322 8.85 -12.20 13.95
N ASN A 323 9.96 -12.89 13.65
CA ASN A 323 10.43 -14.05 14.42
C ASN A 323 10.66 -13.74 15.90
N LYS A 324 11.16 -12.54 16.21
CA LYS A 324 11.39 -12.12 17.61
C LYS A 324 10.13 -12.10 18.47
N LEU A 325 8.95 -11.90 17.87
CA LEU A 325 7.67 -11.97 18.59
C LEU A 325 7.31 -13.41 18.99
N PHE A 326 7.83 -14.40 18.26
CA PHE A 326 7.53 -15.80 18.44
C PHE A 326 8.69 -16.57 19.09
N GLU A 327 9.63 -15.88 19.74
CA GLU A 327 10.67 -16.54 20.54
C GLU A 327 10.03 -17.39 21.65
N GLY A 328 10.30 -18.69 21.63
CA GLY A 328 9.67 -19.66 22.55
C GLY A 328 8.24 -20.06 22.17
N VAL A 329 7.72 -19.61 21.02
CA VAL A 329 6.42 -19.99 20.48
C VAL A 329 6.61 -20.73 19.15
N GLU A 330 6.22 -22.01 19.12
CA GLU A 330 6.22 -22.80 17.89
C GLU A 330 4.79 -23.11 17.45
N LEU A 331 4.40 -22.54 16.31
CA LEU A 331 3.12 -22.84 15.67
C LEU A 331 3.26 -24.13 14.85
N SER A 332 2.78 -25.25 15.40
CA SER A 332 2.65 -26.50 14.65
C SER A 332 1.61 -26.34 13.54
N CYS A 333 1.91 -26.78 12.31
CA CYS A 333 0.95 -26.79 11.21
C CYS A 333 0.08 -28.07 11.19
N GLU A 334 0.15 -28.92 12.22
CA GLU A 334 -0.63 -30.14 12.31
C GLU A 334 -2.12 -29.83 12.49
N VAL A 335 -2.93 -30.31 11.56
CA VAL A 335 -4.40 -30.19 11.61
C VAL A 335 -5.02 -31.46 12.20
N SER A 336 -6.22 -31.34 12.79
CA SER A 336 -6.93 -32.45 13.41
C SER A 336 -7.20 -33.60 12.42
N PRO A 337 -7.32 -34.86 12.88
CA PRO A 337 -7.61 -36.00 12.01
C PRO A 337 -8.86 -35.82 11.13
N GLU A 338 -9.86 -35.10 11.63
CA GLU A 338 -11.07 -34.73 10.88
C GLU A 338 -10.75 -33.76 9.75
N ALA A 339 -9.90 -32.76 10.03
CA ALA A 339 -9.48 -31.76 9.05
C ALA A 339 -8.53 -32.35 8.00
N GLN A 340 -7.71 -33.34 8.36
CA GLN A 340 -6.81 -34.03 7.42
C GLN A 340 -7.54 -34.64 6.21
N LYS A 341 -8.81 -35.04 6.37
CA LYS A 341 -9.65 -35.55 5.28
C LYS A 341 -9.91 -34.52 4.18
N PHE A 342 -9.76 -33.24 4.49
CA PHE A 342 -9.98 -32.11 3.58
C PHE A 342 -8.69 -31.57 2.98
N ILE A 343 -7.53 -32.23 3.20
CA ILE A 343 -6.26 -31.84 2.56
C ILE A 343 -6.40 -32.03 1.05
N THR A 344 -6.37 -30.91 0.34
CA THR A 344 -6.47 -30.85 -1.12
C THR A 344 -5.10 -30.77 -1.77
N ASP A 345 -4.10 -30.24 -1.05
CA ASP A 345 -2.74 -30.12 -1.53
C ASP A 345 -1.93 -31.40 -1.24
N LYS A 346 -1.75 -32.24 -2.26
CA LYS A 346 -0.92 -33.46 -2.18
C LYS A 346 0.58 -33.19 -2.33
N GLN A 347 0.96 -31.95 -2.66
CA GLN A 347 2.36 -31.53 -2.72
C GLN A 347 2.78 -31.00 -1.34
N HIS A 348 3.20 -31.91 -0.46
CA HIS A 348 3.56 -31.63 0.93
C HIS A 348 4.81 -30.75 1.13
N ASP A 349 5.38 -30.17 0.06
CA ASP A 349 6.62 -29.42 0.13
C ASP A 349 6.51 -27.97 -0.39
N ARG A 350 5.43 -27.27 -0.03
CA ARG A 350 5.38 -25.82 -0.22
C ARG A 350 6.29 -25.10 0.78
N PRO A 351 6.91 -23.96 0.42
CA PRO A 351 7.71 -23.15 1.35
C PRO A 351 6.89 -22.52 2.48
N VAL A 352 5.62 -22.20 2.20
CA VAL A 352 4.66 -21.66 3.18
C VAL A 352 3.92 -22.80 3.87
N GLU A 353 3.96 -22.82 5.20
CA GLU A 353 3.26 -23.80 6.04
C GLU A 353 1.90 -23.27 6.53
N ILE A 354 1.84 -21.97 6.87
CA ILE A 354 0.67 -21.30 7.42
C ILE A 354 0.51 -19.95 6.72
N LEU A 355 -0.73 -19.62 6.36
CA LEU A 355 -1.11 -18.35 5.76
C LEU A 355 -2.44 -17.86 6.36
N PHE A 356 -2.36 -16.91 7.28
CA PHE A 356 -3.51 -16.34 7.99
C PHE A 356 -3.85 -14.93 7.51
N ASP A 357 -5.15 -14.65 7.41
CA ASP A 357 -5.70 -13.31 7.28
C ASP A 357 -5.86 -12.74 8.69
N THR A 358 -5.17 -11.65 8.98
CA THR A 358 -5.00 -11.13 10.33
C THR A 358 -5.20 -9.62 10.41
N GLU A 359 -5.45 -9.14 11.61
CA GLU A 359 -5.42 -7.73 11.97
C GLU A 359 -4.36 -7.53 13.06
N LEU A 360 -3.34 -6.73 12.76
CA LEU A 360 -2.28 -6.36 13.70
C LEU A 360 -2.76 -5.18 14.54
N VAL A 361 -2.84 -5.37 15.84
CA VAL A 361 -3.16 -4.33 16.81
C VAL A 361 -1.96 -4.16 17.74
N ILE A 362 -1.56 -2.92 17.99
CA ILE A 362 -0.47 -2.61 18.91
C ILE A 362 -1.09 -2.17 20.24
N HIS A 363 -0.99 -3.01 21.26
CA HIS A 363 -1.50 -2.72 22.60
C HIS A 363 -0.33 -2.43 23.55
N GLU A 364 -0.28 -1.22 24.12
CA GLU A 364 0.80 -0.77 25.01
C GLU A 364 2.22 -1.00 24.42
N GLY A 365 2.35 -0.83 23.10
CA GLY A 365 3.61 -1.03 22.37
C GLY A 365 3.94 -2.49 22.02
N ASN A 366 3.10 -3.45 22.39
CA ASN A 366 3.26 -4.86 22.01
C ASN A 366 2.30 -5.21 20.85
N PRO A 367 2.82 -5.70 19.71
CA PRO A 367 1.99 -6.12 18.59
C PRO A 367 1.33 -7.48 18.84
N VAL A 368 0.04 -7.59 18.50
CA VAL A 368 -0.76 -8.82 18.55
C VAL A 368 -1.46 -9.02 17.22
N PHE A 369 -1.31 -10.22 16.64
CA PHE A 369 -2.01 -10.63 15.42
C PHE A 369 -3.35 -11.29 15.77
N TYR A 370 -4.45 -10.63 15.44
CA TYR A 370 -5.78 -11.20 15.55
C TYR A 370 -6.18 -11.90 14.26
N VAL A 371 -6.25 -13.23 14.28
CA VAL A 371 -6.62 -14.05 13.12
C VAL A 371 -8.11 -13.91 12.84
N LEU A 372 -8.42 -13.51 11.60
CA LEU A 372 -9.76 -13.37 11.05
C LEU A 372 -10.17 -14.64 10.30
N ASP A 373 -9.26 -15.18 9.49
CA ASP A 373 -9.48 -16.37 8.66
C ASP A 373 -8.13 -16.97 8.26
N TYR A 374 -8.13 -18.08 7.51
CA TYR A 374 -6.92 -18.62 6.87
C TYR A 374 -7.11 -18.87 5.39
N LEU A 375 -6.02 -18.72 4.64
CA LEU A 375 -5.95 -19.02 3.22
C LEU A 375 -5.28 -20.38 2.99
N TYR A 376 -4.28 -20.71 3.81
CA TYR A 376 -3.55 -21.98 3.77
C TYR A 376 -3.15 -22.41 5.20
N LEU A 377 -3.34 -23.68 5.53
CA LEU A 377 -2.91 -24.25 6.81
C LEU A 377 -2.53 -25.72 6.63
N GLY A 378 -1.23 -26.04 6.59
CA GLY A 378 -0.74 -27.42 6.59
C GLY A 378 -1.31 -28.29 5.45
N GLY A 379 -1.51 -27.71 4.26
CA GLY A 379 -2.11 -28.40 3.10
C GLY A 379 -3.61 -28.19 2.92
N LEU A 380 -4.30 -27.54 3.87
CA LEU A 380 -5.69 -27.12 3.73
C LEU A 380 -5.78 -25.79 2.97
N GLU A 381 -6.45 -25.78 1.82
CA GLU A 381 -6.73 -24.55 1.07
C GLU A 381 -8.07 -23.93 1.50
N GLY A 382 -8.02 -22.86 2.30
CA GLY A 382 -9.21 -22.18 2.84
C GLY A 382 -10.17 -21.67 1.75
N LYS A 383 -9.67 -21.28 0.58
CA LYS A 383 -10.49 -20.83 -0.57
C LYS A 383 -11.47 -21.89 -1.09
N GLN A 384 -11.29 -23.16 -0.77
CA GLN A 384 -12.18 -24.25 -1.21
C GLN A 384 -13.17 -24.68 -0.13
N MET A 385 -13.05 -24.13 1.08
CA MET A 385 -13.85 -24.50 2.24
C MET A 385 -14.86 -23.41 2.55
N ARG A 386 -16.03 -23.77 3.09
CA ARG A 386 -16.99 -22.80 3.62
C ARG A 386 -16.48 -22.18 4.93
N PHE A 387 -16.87 -20.94 5.22
CA PHE A 387 -16.33 -20.21 6.37
C PHE A 387 -16.51 -20.95 7.69
N GLU A 388 -17.67 -21.56 7.91
CA GLU A 388 -17.92 -22.34 9.12
C GLU A 388 -16.95 -23.51 9.33
N SER A 389 -16.63 -24.24 8.26
CA SER A 389 -15.61 -25.30 8.31
C SER A 389 -14.22 -24.72 8.58
N ARG A 390 -13.92 -23.54 8.03
CA ARG A 390 -12.66 -22.83 8.34
C ARG A 390 -12.60 -22.39 9.79
N LEU A 391 -13.66 -21.80 10.31
CA LEU A 391 -13.76 -21.34 11.69
C LEU A 391 -13.61 -22.51 12.67
N LYS A 392 -14.20 -23.68 12.37
CA LYS A 392 -13.99 -24.89 13.18
C LYS A 392 -12.52 -25.30 13.22
N VAL A 393 -11.85 -25.37 12.06
CA VAL A 393 -10.41 -25.69 11.98
C VAL A 393 -9.58 -24.68 12.78
N LEU A 394 -9.91 -23.38 12.71
CA LEU A 394 -9.24 -22.35 13.50
C LEU A 394 -9.47 -22.54 15.00
N ARG A 395 -10.70 -22.80 15.44
CA ARG A 395 -11.00 -23.06 16.85
C ARG A 395 -10.23 -24.27 17.38
N ASP A 396 -10.16 -25.36 16.60
CA ASP A 396 -9.40 -26.57 16.95
C ASP A 396 -7.87 -26.31 16.96
N PHE A 397 -7.38 -25.47 16.04
CA PHE A 397 -5.97 -25.05 15.99
C PHE A 397 -5.60 -24.22 17.22
N PHE A 398 -6.35 -23.16 17.49
CA PHE A 398 -6.08 -22.25 18.60
C PHE A 398 -6.39 -22.87 19.97
N GLY A 399 -7.35 -23.80 20.06
CA GLY A 399 -7.63 -24.54 21.29
C GLY A 399 -6.49 -25.48 21.73
N ARG A 400 -5.59 -25.85 20.80
CA ARG A 400 -4.38 -26.64 21.09
C ARG A 400 -3.16 -25.78 21.41
N LEU A 401 -3.20 -24.48 21.08
CA LEU A 401 -2.11 -23.57 21.44
C LEU A 401 -2.12 -23.34 22.95
N ALA A 402 -0.93 -23.34 23.55
CA ALA A 402 -0.80 -23.03 24.96
C ALA A 402 -1.34 -21.59 25.23
N PRO A 403 -1.99 -21.33 26.38
CA PRO A 403 -2.50 -20.00 26.74
C PRO A 403 -1.44 -18.88 26.80
N VAL A 404 -0.17 -19.23 26.65
CA VAL A 404 1.00 -18.36 26.79
C VAL A 404 1.23 -17.50 25.55
N THR A 405 0.58 -17.78 24.41
CA THR A 405 0.83 -17.04 23.16
C THR A 405 0.05 -15.72 23.11
N GLN A 406 0.59 -14.66 23.71
CA GLN A 406 -0.01 -13.31 23.66
C GLN A 406 0.16 -12.62 22.30
N VAL A 407 1.00 -13.15 21.40
CA VAL A 407 1.35 -12.50 20.13
C VAL A 407 0.42 -12.83 18.97
N ILE A 408 -0.39 -13.88 19.09
CA ILE A 408 -1.37 -14.28 18.07
C ILE A 408 -2.61 -14.85 18.75
N ALA A 409 -3.79 -14.41 18.33
CA ALA A 409 -5.06 -14.81 18.91
C ALA A 409 -6.14 -14.97 17.82
N LEU A 410 -7.06 -15.91 17.99
CA LEU A 410 -8.23 -16.02 17.12
C LEU A 410 -9.27 -14.97 17.52
N LYS A 411 -9.85 -14.27 16.54
CA LYS A 411 -11.00 -13.40 16.82
C LYS A 411 -12.22 -14.21 17.22
N ASP A 412 -12.99 -13.65 18.15
CA ASP A 412 -14.23 -14.28 18.59
C ASP A 412 -15.35 -14.02 17.59
N TYR A 413 -15.78 -15.10 16.93
CA TYR A 413 -16.89 -15.10 16.00
C TYR A 413 -18.11 -15.73 16.66
N VAL A 414 -19.23 -15.03 16.59
CA VAL A 414 -20.55 -15.54 17.01
C VAL A 414 -21.52 -15.56 15.81
N PRO A 415 -22.51 -16.44 15.79
CA PRO A 415 -23.62 -16.35 14.84
C PRO A 415 -24.28 -14.97 14.87
N ILE A 416 -24.83 -14.51 13.74
CA ILE A 416 -25.43 -13.17 13.64
C ILE A 416 -26.51 -12.88 14.68
N ASN A 417 -27.34 -13.87 15.01
CA ASN A 417 -28.42 -13.75 15.99
C ASN A 417 -27.91 -13.71 17.44
N MET A 418 -26.61 -13.89 17.65
CA MET A 418 -25.93 -13.83 18.94
C MET A 418 -25.10 -12.54 19.09
N LEU A 419 -25.27 -11.55 18.20
CA LEU A 419 -24.52 -10.28 18.22
C LEU A 419 -24.52 -9.61 19.60
N ARG A 420 -25.62 -9.68 20.35
CA ARG A 420 -25.73 -9.10 21.71
C ARG A 420 -24.61 -9.59 22.64
N THR A 421 -24.13 -10.82 22.47
CA THR A 421 -23.06 -11.39 23.31
C THR A 421 -21.70 -10.73 23.11
N LEU A 422 -21.49 -10.03 21.98
CA LEU A 422 -20.27 -9.28 21.72
C LEU A 422 -20.31 -7.85 22.29
N VAL A 423 -21.49 -7.31 22.62
CA VAL A 423 -21.62 -5.91 23.08
C VAL A 423 -20.92 -5.68 24.43
N PRO A 424 -21.10 -6.51 25.47
CA PRO A 424 -20.34 -6.35 26.73
C PRO A 424 -18.83 -6.44 26.50
N LYS A 425 -18.40 -7.36 25.62
CA LYS A 425 -16.99 -7.51 25.26
C LYS A 425 -16.43 -6.28 24.53
N TRP A 426 -17.27 -5.55 23.81
CA TRP A 426 -16.87 -4.29 23.18
C TRP A 426 -16.54 -3.26 24.26
N GLU A 427 -17.42 -3.06 25.24
CA GLU A 427 -17.23 -2.07 26.31
C GLU A 427 -16.02 -2.40 27.20
N GLU A 428 -15.78 -3.68 27.44
CA GLU A 428 -14.65 -4.17 28.25
C GLU A 428 -13.35 -4.32 27.44
N ALA A 429 -13.40 -4.24 26.12
CA ALA A 429 -12.23 -4.46 25.29
C ALA A 429 -11.18 -3.35 25.51
N HIS A 430 -9.99 -3.76 25.97
CA HIS A 430 -8.82 -2.89 26.03
C HIS A 430 -8.16 -2.65 24.65
N ILE A 431 -8.86 -2.95 23.56
CA ILE A 431 -8.42 -2.68 22.19
C ILE A 431 -9.37 -1.67 21.54
N PRO A 432 -8.87 -0.77 20.69
CA PRO A 432 -9.73 0.15 19.98
C PRO A 432 -10.63 -0.65 19.01
N ILE A 433 -11.94 -0.50 19.14
CA ILE A 433 -12.95 -1.13 18.28
C ILE A 433 -13.70 -0.03 17.55
N ASP A 434 -13.73 -0.10 16.22
CA ASP A 434 -14.32 0.92 15.35
C ASP A 434 -15.57 0.44 14.60
N GLY A 435 -16.07 -0.76 14.93
CA GLY A 435 -17.23 -1.36 14.28
C GLY A 435 -17.37 -2.87 14.44
N LEU A 436 -18.11 -3.46 13.51
CA LEU A 436 -18.36 -4.90 13.41
C LEU A 436 -18.05 -5.38 11.99
N VAL A 437 -17.60 -6.63 11.87
CA VAL A 437 -17.44 -7.33 10.59
C VAL A 437 -18.36 -8.54 10.55
N PHE A 438 -19.10 -8.66 9.45
CA PHE A 438 -20.02 -9.74 9.18
C PHE A 438 -19.46 -10.60 8.04
N GLN A 439 -19.16 -11.85 8.36
CA GLN A 439 -18.60 -12.84 7.46
C GLN A 439 -19.69 -13.82 7.03
N HIS A 440 -19.92 -13.91 5.73
CA HIS A 440 -20.88 -14.88 5.16
C HIS A 440 -20.31 -16.30 5.15
N GLY A 441 -21.21 -17.29 5.13
CA GLY A 441 -20.87 -18.71 5.21
C GLY A 441 -20.24 -19.35 3.96
N ASP A 442 -19.94 -18.57 2.92
CA ASP A 442 -19.44 -19.11 1.64
C ASP A 442 -17.90 -19.30 1.65
N VAL A 443 -17.34 -19.65 0.50
CA VAL A 443 -15.91 -19.80 0.27
C VAL A 443 -15.16 -18.47 0.37
N TYR A 444 -13.88 -18.54 0.77
CA TYR A 444 -13.03 -17.35 0.86
C TYR A 444 -12.78 -16.76 -0.53
N LYS A 445 -13.14 -15.48 -0.71
CA LYS A 445 -12.95 -14.78 -1.98
C LYS A 445 -11.78 -13.81 -1.91
N ILE A 446 -10.78 -14.05 -2.74
CA ILE A 446 -9.65 -13.13 -2.94
C ILE A 446 -10.15 -11.87 -3.67
N GLY A 447 -9.76 -10.69 -3.17
CA GLY A 447 -10.19 -9.41 -3.70
C GLY A 447 -11.55 -8.98 -3.14
N ARG A 448 -12.34 -8.25 -3.94
CA ARG A 448 -13.60 -7.67 -3.43
C ARG A 448 -14.67 -8.74 -3.19
N ASP A 449 -15.06 -8.87 -1.94
CA ASP A 449 -16.19 -9.70 -1.53
C ASP A 449 -17.40 -8.85 -1.21
N LYS A 450 -18.46 -8.98 -2.02
CA LYS A 450 -19.69 -8.19 -1.88
C LYS A 450 -20.48 -8.57 -0.62
N PHE A 451 -20.22 -9.74 -0.06
CA PHE A 451 -20.95 -10.31 1.07
C PHE A 451 -20.15 -10.29 2.36
N LEU A 452 -18.85 -9.98 2.29
CA LEU A 452 -18.09 -9.52 3.45
C LEU A 452 -18.45 -8.06 3.71
N VAL A 453 -19.22 -7.82 4.77
CA VAL A 453 -19.79 -6.51 5.06
C VAL A 453 -19.36 -6.01 6.43
N LYS A 454 -19.31 -4.68 6.58
CA LYS A 454 -18.98 -4.04 7.86
C LYS A 454 -20.10 -3.12 8.33
N TRP A 455 -20.21 -2.97 9.64
CA TRP A 455 -20.98 -1.91 10.25
C TRP A 455 -20.04 -1.04 11.09
N LYS A 456 -20.28 0.26 11.11
CA LYS A 456 -19.56 1.23 11.94
C LYS A 456 -20.57 2.24 12.47
N PRO A 457 -20.35 2.86 13.64
CA PRO A 457 -21.11 4.03 14.03
C PRO A 457 -21.02 5.13 12.96
N VAL A 458 -22.07 5.95 12.83
CA VAL A 458 -22.22 6.88 11.69
C VAL A 458 -21.08 7.89 11.62
N GLU A 459 -20.60 8.34 12.78
CA GLU A 459 -19.47 9.24 12.99
C GLU A 459 -18.12 8.66 12.54
N HIS A 460 -18.03 7.33 12.43
CA HIS A 460 -16.87 6.57 11.96
C HIS A 460 -17.00 6.08 10.51
N CYS A 461 -18.11 6.40 9.83
CA CYS A 461 -18.28 6.15 8.40
C CYS A 461 -17.51 7.21 7.59
N THR A 462 -16.26 6.90 7.28
CA THR A 462 -15.34 7.77 6.54
C THR A 462 -15.19 7.35 5.08
N VAL A 463 -14.69 8.29 4.28
CA VAL A 463 -14.36 8.13 2.85
C VAL A 463 -12.94 8.63 2.63
N ASP A 464 -12.17 7.90 1.82
CA ASP A 464 -10.85 8.36 1.39
C ASP A 464 -10.95 9.10 0.04
N PHE A 465 -10.51 10.36 0.03
CA PHE A 465 -10.43 11.20 -1.16
C PHE A 465 -8.98 11.54 -1.48
N ARG A 466 -8.67 11.76 -2.76
CA ARG A 466 -7.39 12.38 -3.14
C ARG A 466 -7.58 13.89 -3.22
N LEU A 467 -6.67 14.62 -2.59
CA LEU A 467 -6.64 16.08 -2.64
C LEU A 467 -6.07 16.55 -3.97
N ALA A 468 -6.75 17.50 -4.62
CA ALA A 468 -6.28 18.18 -5.82
C ALA A 468 -6.55 19.69 -5.73
N ASN A 469 -5.82 20.46 -6.54
CA ASN A 469 -6.05 21.89 -6.76
C ASN A 469 -6.21 22.72 -5.47
N GLY A 470 -5.36 22.48 -4.47
CA GLY A 470 -5.39 23.22 -3.21
C GLY A 470 -5.23 24.73 -3.39
N VAL A 471 -6.17 25.51 -2.84
CA VAL A 471 -6.13 26.98 -2.78
C VAL A 471 -6.21 27.43 -1.33
N LEU A 472 -5.31 28.33 -0.94
CA LEU A 472 -5.31 28.97 0.37
C LEU A 472 -6.17 30.23 0.32
N GLU A 473 -7.22 30.27 1.13
CA GLU A 473 -8.10 31.43 1.31
C GLU A 473 -8.11 31.83 2.79
N GLY A 474 -7.40 32.90 3.13
CA GLY A 474 -7.20 33.29 4.53
C GLY A 474 -6.35 32.26 5.28
N ASP A 475 -6.92 31.63 6.31
CA ASP A 475 -6.26 30.59 7.13
C ASP A 475 -6.79 29.17 6.85
N GLN A 476 -7.49 28.99 5.73
CA GLN A 476 -8.12 27.73 5.36
C GLN A 476 -7.73 27.33 3.94
N TRP A 477 -7.44 26.04 3.77
CA TRP A 477 -7.22 25.43 2.47
C TRP A 477 -8.49 24.78 1.95
N ASN A 478 -8.82 25.08 0.70
CA ASN A 478 -9.85 24.42 -0.07
C ASN A 478 -9.19 23.47 -1.07
N PHE A 479 -9.61 22.21 -1.04
CA PHE A 479 -9.15 21.20 -2.00
C PHE A 479 -10.32 20.62 -2.77
N GLU A 480 -10.08 20.32 -4.04
CA GLU A 480 -10.97 19.48 -4.83
C GLU A 480 -10.83 18.02 -4.37
N LEU A 481 -11.96 17.34 -4.24
CA LEU A 481 -12.04 15.97 -3.72
C LEU A 481 -12.24 14.96 -4.84
N MET A 482 -11.16 14.23 -5.13
CA MET A 482 -11.12 13.28 -6.25
C MET A 482 -11.45 11.86 -5.77
N VAL A 483 -12.24 11.15 -6.58
CA VAL A 483 -12.63 9.75 -6.38
C VAL A 483 -12.22 8.90 -7.58
N THR A 484 -12.10 7.59 -7.38
CA THR A 484 -11.87 6.67 -8.50
C THR A 484 -13.16 6.52 -9.32
N ASP A 485 -13.10 6.80 -10.62
CA ASP A 485 -14.22 6.62 -11.53
C ASP A 485 -14.49 5.15 -11.78
N ASP A 486 -15.68 4.69 -11.41
CA ASP A 486 -16.19 3.37 -11.72
C ASP A 486 -17.59 3.40 -12.35
N ILE A 487 -18.00 4.56 -12.87
CA ILE A 487 -19.34 4.82 -13.41
C ILE A 487 -19.36 5.21 -14.88
N SER A 488 -18.31 5.84 -15.41
CA SER A 488 -18.34 6.46 -16.75
C SER A 488 -18.27 5.49 -17.93
N GLY A 489 -18.28 4.16 -17.69
CA GLY A 489 -18.22 3.14 -18.74
C GLY A 489 -16.88 3.07 -19.51
N ASN A 490 -16.06 4.12 -19.42
CA ASN A 490 -14.66 4.10 -19.82
C ASN A 490 -13.92 3.23 -18.80
N GLY A 491 -13.54 2.01 -19.19
CA GLY A 491 -12.83 1.05 -18.33
C GLY A 491 -11.40 1.48 -17.90
N GLY A 492 -11.12 2.79 -17.86
CA GLY A 492 -9.89 3.36 -17.33
C GLY A 492 -10.02 3.72 -15.86
N PHE A 493 -8.95 3.55 -15.09
CA PHE A 493 -8.77 4.17 -13.77
C PHE A 493 -8.57 5.69 -13.94
N GLY A 494 -9.63 6.40 -14.32
CA GLY A 494 -9.70 7.85 -14.19
C GLY A 494 -10.02 8.21 -12.74
N GLU A 495 -9.42 9.28 -12.22
CA GLU A 495 -9.92 9.93 -11.02
C GLU A 495 -10.72 11.15 -11.46
N ILE A 496 -11.94 11.27 -10.94
CA ILE A 496 -12.87 12.36 -11.26
C ILE A 496 -13.21 13.13 -9.98
N PRO A 497 -13.53 14.42 -10.08
CA PRO A 497 -14.05 15.14 -8.93
C PRO A 497 -15.40 14.57 -8.52
N TYR A 498 -15.63 14.47 -7.22
CA TYR A 498 -16.95 14.16 -6.70
C TYR A 498 -17.77 15.45 -6.61
N GLU A 499 -18.67 15.65 -7.58
CA GLU A 499 -19.45 16.88 -7.71
C GLU A 499 -20.19 17.25 -6.40
N GLY A 500 -20.09 18.53 -6.03
CA GLY A 500 -20.73 19.06 -4.82
C GLY A 500 -20.07 18.67 -3.50
N ALA A 501 -18.97 17.90 -3.49
CA ALA A 501 -18.19 17.67 -2.28
C ALA A 501 -17.19 18.80 -2.02
N SER A 502 -17.16 19.28 -0.78
CA SER A 502 -16.24 20.31 -0.32
C SER A 502 -15.59 19.93 1.00
N THR A 503 -14.33 20.32 1.16
CA THR A 503 -13.61 20.27 2.44
C THR A 503 -12.85 21.57 2.65
N THR A 504 -12.85 22.04 3.89
CA THR A 504 -12.07 23.19 4.36
C THR A 504 -11.13 22.68 5.45
N ILE A 505 -9.82 22.78 5.24
CA ILE A 505 -8.80 22.29 6.17
C ILE A 505 -7.98 23.48 6.68
N PRO A 506 -7.85 23.68 8.00
CA PRO A 506 -7.03 24.77 8.54
C PRO A 506 -5.56 24.69 8.10
N ALA A 507 -4.91 25.84 7.89
CA ALA A 507 -3.51 25.88 7.45
C ALA A 507 -2.57 25.14 8.42
N ALA A 508 -2.80 25.27 9.73
CA ALA A 508 -2.04 24.53 10.74
C ALA A 508 -2.12 23.00 10.55
N VAL A 509 -3.30 22.47 10.21
CA VAL A 509 -3.51 21.02 9.98
C VAL A 509 -2.83 20.58 8.68
N VAL A 510 -2.86 21.43 7.64
CA VAL A 510 -2.16 21.19 6.38
C VAL A 510 -0.65 21.11 6.59
N GLU A 511 -0.08 22.02 7.38
CA GLU A 511 1.34 22.03 7.70
C GLU A 511 1.75 20.82 8.54
N GLU A 512 1.02 20.54 9.63
CA GLU A 512 1.27 19.43 10.55
C GLU A 512 1.23 18.07 9.84
N ASN A 513 0.27 17.87 8.95
CA ASN A 513 0.07 16.60 8.23
C ASN A 513 0.74 16.59 6.85
N HIS A 514 1.48 17.66 6.51
CA HIS A 514 2.14 17.87 5.22
C HIS A 514 1.21 17.63 4.02
N LEU A 515 -0.04 18.10 4.12
CA LEU A 515 -1.07 17.89 3.10
C LEU A 515 -0.72 18.66 1.81
N CYS A 516 -0.85 18.00 0.68
CA CYS A 516 -0.62 18.60 -0.63
C CYS A 516 -1.37 17.83 -1.73
N ASN A 517 -1.36 18.40 -2.93
CA ASN A 517 -1.96 17.77 -4.10
C ASN A 517 -1.37 16.36 -4.31
N GLY A 518 -2.26 15.38 -4.49
CA GLY A 518 -1.90 13.98 -4.69
C GLY A 518 -1.98 13.11 -3.44
N ILE A 519 -2.05 13.70 -2.24
CA ILE A 519 -2.22 12.94 -0.99
C ILE A 519 -3.66 12.42 -0.88
N ILE A 520 -3.80 11.20 -0.37
CA ILE A 520 -5.10 10.62 -0.03
C ILE A 520 -5.36 10.89 1.44
N VAL A 521 -6.52 11.45 1.74
CA VAL A 521 -6.96 11.78 3.09
C VAL A 521 -8.27 11.08 3.41
N GLU A 522 -8.43 10.71 4.66
CA GLU A 522 -9.67 10.18 5.21
C GLU A 522 -10.51 11.35 5.70
N LEU A 523 -11.73 11.44 5.18
CA LEU A 523 -12.70 12.46 5.55
C LEU A 523 -13.98 11.83 6.10
N ALA A 524 -14.61 12.49 7.07
CA ALA A 524 -15.92 12.13 7.59
C ALA A 524 -17.00 13.09 7.07
N LEU A 525 -18.14 12.55 6.66
CA LEU A 525 -19.27 13.33 6.19
C LEU A 525 -19.89 14.11 7.35
N LEU A 526 -19.96 15.43 7.23
CA LEU A 526 -20.68 16.29 8.17
C LEU A 526 -22.17 16.26 7.78
N ARG A 527 -22.98 15.48 8.51
CA ARG A 527 -24.44 15.53 8.35
C ARG A 527 -24.96 16.79 9.03
N GLY A 528 -25.58 17.69 8.26
CA GLY A 528 -26.29 18.84 8.82
C GLY A 528 -27.47 18.39 9.68
N GLN A 529 -27.73 19.09 10.78
CA GLN A 529 -29.00 18.93 11.51
C GLN A 529 -30.15 19.28 10.56
N GLY A 530 -30.92 18.28 10.11
CA GLY A 530 -32.17 18.51 9.36
C GLY A 530 -32.23 18.06 7.90
N ALA A 531 -31.41 17.10 7.44
CA ALA A 531 -31.67 16.46 6.14
C ALA A 531 -32.86 15.49 6.26
N THR A 532 -34.08 15.97 6.05
CA THR A 532 -35.30 15.17 5.92
C THR A 532 -35.24 14.28 4.68
N GLU A 533 -35.69 13.03 4.84
CA GLU A 533 -35.82 12.05 3.75
C GLU A 533 -36.67 12.63 2.60
N GLY A 534 -36.07 12.81 1.40
CA GLY A 534 -36.85 13.05 0.19
C GLY A 534 -36.30 14.02 -0.87
N GLU A 535 -35.22 14.77 -0.61
CA GLU A 535 -34.72 15.72 -1.62
C GLU A 535 -33.87 15.04 -2.71
N LYS A 536 -34.36 15.11 -3.95
CA LYS A 536 -33.68 14.66 -5.18
C LYS A 536 -32.78 15.76 -5.74
N SER A 537 -31.52 15.76 -5.32
CA SER A 537 -30.30 16.26 -6.01
C SER A 537 -29.12 15.96 -5.08
N PRO A 538 -27.86 15.81 -5.55
CA PRO A 538 -26.75 15.60 -4.64
C PRO A 538 -26.56 16.88 -3.83
N ALA A 539 -27.17 16.95 -2.64
CA ALA A 539 -26.99 18.05 -1.71
C ALA A 539 -25.49 18.26 -1.51
N ALA A 540 -25.04 19.52 -1.55
CA ALA A 540 -23.63 19.84 -1.34
C ALA A 540 -23.14 19.14 -0.06
N THR A 541 -22.15 18.25 -0.21
CA THR A 541 -21.63 17.44 0.90
C THR A 541 -20.43 18.15 1.50
N ARG A 542 -20.43 18.28 2.82
CA ARG A 542 -19.31 18.87 3.57
C ARG A 542 -18.56 17.77 4.28
N TRP A 543 -17.24 17.80 4.17
CA TRP A 543 -16.36 16.75 4.66
C TRP A 543 -15.32 17.32 5.63
N SER A 544 -15.12 16.62 6.74
CA SER A 544 -14.16 16.98 7.78
C SER A 544 -12.93 16.07 7.75
N PHE A 545 -11.75 16.66 7.89
CA PHE A 545 -10.48 15.92 7.91
C PHE A 545 -10.37 15.01 9.13
N ARG A 546 -9.96 13.75 8.91
CA ARG A 546 -9.69 12.77 9.98
C ARG A 546 -8.24 12.32 10.01
N GLY A 547 -7.60 12.16 8.86
CA GLY A 547 -6.20 11.72 8.81
C GLY A 547 -5.69 11.46 7.40
N VAL A 548 -4.40 11.11 7.30
CA VAL A 548 -3.73 10.81 6.03
C VAL A 548 -3.74 9.30 5.76
N ARG A 549 -4.02 8.89 4.52
CA ARG A 549 -4.11 7.48 4.09
C ARG A 549 -2.93 7.08 3.22
N ASN A 550 -1.75 7.06 3.83
CA ASN A 550 -0.52 6.60 3.18
C ASN A 550 -0.54 5.10 2.85
N ASP A 551 -1.44 4.32 3.46
CA ASP A 551 -1.65 2.90 3.21
C ASP A 551 -2.39 2.60 1.90
N LYS A 552 -3.14 3.57 1.34
CA LYS A 552 -3.98 3.33 0.17
C LYS A 552 -3.34 3.79 -1.14
N PRO A 553 -3.41 3.01 -2.24
CA PRO A 553 -2.90 3.43 -3.54
C PRO A 553 -3.87 4.36 -4.30
N SER A 554 -5.17 4.28 -4.02
CA SER A 554 -6.23 5.06 -4.68
C SER A 554 -7.29 5.54 -3.69
N PRO A 555 -7.98 6.67 -3.97
CA PRO A 555 -9.16 7.07 -3.22
C PRO A 555 -10.30 6.06 -3.40
N ASN A 556 -11.37 6.19 -2.62
CA ASN A 556 -12.55 5.35 -2.79
C ASN A 556 -13.19 5.55 -4.16
N LYS A 557 -13.88 4.51 -4.63
CA LYS A 557 -14.64 4.56 -5.87
C LYS A 557 -15.86 5.44 -5.73
N TYR A 558 -16.28 6.09 -6.82
CA TYR A 558 -17.49 6.91 -6.85
C TYR A 558 -18.70 6.15 -6.29
N SER A 559 -18.90 4.89 -6.71
CA SER A 559 -20.00 4.05 -6.22
C SER A 559 -19.96 3.78 -4.70
N ILE A 560 -18.78 3.81 -4.08
CA ILE A 560 -18.62 3.63 -2.63
C ILE A 560 -18.93 4.93 -1.89
N VAL A 561 -18.43 6.06 -2.38
CA VAL A 561 -18.71 7.38 -1.80
C VAL A 561 -20.21 7.64 -1.83
N LYS A 562 -20.87 7.40 -2.99
CA LYS A 562 -22.32 7.52 -3.15
C LYS A 562 -23.08 6.67 -2.11
N LYS A 563 -22.68 5.42 -1.92
CA LYS A 563 -23.29 4.53 -0.92
C LYS A 563 -23.15 5.02 0.52
N ILE A 564 -22.04 5.68 0.87
CA ILE A 564 -21.85 6.25 2.20
C ILE A 564 -22.70 7.50 2.40
N VAL A 565 -22.82 8.34 1.38
CA VAL A 565 -23.71 9.51 1.39
C VAL A 565 -25.18 9.08 1.53
N GLU A 566 -25.60 8.06 0.77
CA GLU A 566 -26.97 7.52 0.76
C GLU A 566 -27.23 6.48 1.89
N LEU A 567 -26.27 6.27 2.79
CA LEU A 567 -26.33 5.18 3.78
C LEU A 567 -27.53 5.34 4.73
N LYS A 568 -28.47 4.38 4.64
CA LYS A 568 -29.57 4.16 5.60
C LYS A 568 -29.03 3.49 6.86
N HIS A 569 -28.28 4.27 7.62
CA HIS A 569 -27.55 3.81 8.80
C HIS A 569 -28.47 3.20 9.87
N LEU A 570 -27.94 2.25 10.61
CA LEU A 570 -28.57 1.55 11.74
C LEU A 570 -27.82 1.93 13.02
N SER A 571 -28.52 2.32 14.09
CA SER A 571 -27.89 2.40 15.41
C SER A 571 -27.44 1.01 15.87
N LEU A 572 -26.56 0.94 16.87
CA LEU A 572 -26.12 -0.34 17.42
C LEU A 572 -27.31 -1.14 17.98
N GLU A 573 -28.21 -0.47 18.68
CA GLU A 573 -29.41 -1.05 19.29
C GLU A 573 -30.36 -1.55 18.21
N GLU A 574 -30.66 -0.74 17.18
CA GLU A 574 -31.49 -1.16 16.05
C GLU A 574 -30.89 -2.41 15.37
N LEU A 575 -29.57 -2.42 15.19
CA LEU A 575 -28.86 -3.54 14.57
C LEU A 575 -28.96 -4.81 15.42
N VAL A 576 -28.73 -4.73 16.73
CA VAL A 576 -28.86 -5.87 17.65
C VAL A 576 -30.28 -6.44 17.59
N GLU A 577 -31.32 -5.60 17.72
CA GLU A 577 -32.71 -6.06 17.68
C GLU A 577 -33.09 -6.76 16.36
N LEU A 578 -32.60 -6.24 15.24
CA LEU A 578 -32.86 -6.83 13.92
C LEU A 578 -32.13 -8.16 13.75
N THR A 579 -30.88 -8.26 14.19
CA THR A 579 -30.07 -9.47 14.07
C THR A 579 -30.58 -10.62 14.93
N GLU A 580 -31.09 -10.37 16.13
CA GLU A 580 -31.69 -11.39 17.01
C GLU A 580 -32.89 -12.11 16.37
N ARG A 581 -33.59 -11.44 15.44
CA ARG A 581 -34.75 -11.99 14.72
C ARG A 581 -34.36 -12.77 13.46
N VAL A 582 -33.08 -12.79 13.09
CA VAL A 582 -32.60 -13.54 11.92
C VAL A 582 -32.47 -15.02 12.28
N PRO A 583 -33.14 -15.94 11.58
CA PRO A 583 -32.89 -17.37 11.77
C PRO A 583 -31.47 -17.70 11.32
N PHE A 584 -30.73 -18.47 12.11
CA PHE A 584 -29.38 -18.93 11.77
C PHE A 584 -29.41 -20.39 11.33
N TYR A 585 -28.80 -20.72 10.19
CA TYR A 585 -28.80 -22.07 9.62
C TYR A 585 -27.41 -22.73 9.59
N GLY A 586 -26.41 -22.13 10.25
CA GLY A 586 -25.13 -22.80 10.52
C GLY A 586 -25.20 -23.72 11.75
N SER A 587 -24.23 -24.62 11.89
CA SER A 587 -23.97 -25.33 13.15
C SER A 587 -23.35 -24.38 14.18
N THR A 588 -23.88 -24.45 15.40
CA THR A 588 -23.47 -23.65 16.57
C THR A 588 -22.13 -24.08 17.15
#